data_AF-A0A8F5BR29-F1
#
_entry.id   AF-A0A8F5BR29-F1
#
_cell.length_a   1.000
_cell.length_b   1.000
_cell.length_c   1.000
_cell.angle_alpha   90.00
_cell.angle_beta   90.00
_cell.angle_gamma   90.00
#
_symmetry.space_group_name_H-M   'P 1'
#
loop_
_entity.id
_entity.type
_entity.pdbx_description
1 polymer ?
#
loop_
_entity_poly.entity_id
_entity_poly.type
_entity_poly.pdbx_seq_one_letter_code
_entity_poly.pdbx_strand_id
1 'polypeptide(L)'
;MASKLYEALKYVVKYELKSSIRRYIVLGAFDGILLSLSILLAGVISHINLTSISLSIYSGIIATAISSTWNAMVVELGEKKTELEKIEKQVLKSLKGTIYDYSAKIAAVLAAIAHGISPFVGLLVFYSYVYSHDTMLSLSVGMLSLAVLGLLYGEGIKAKIYTMVQLIVAGIITALITLLVIK
;
A
#
# COMPACT_ATOMS: atom_id res chain seq x y z
N MET A 1 -3.45 -12.61 -30.62
CA MET A 1 -3.30 -12.60 -29.14
C MET A 1 -2.71 -11.26 -28.66
N ALA A 2 -1.61 -10.79 -29.26
CA ALA A 2 -0.98 -9.50 -28.93
C ALA A 2 -1.91 -8.27 -29.11
N SER A 3 -2.76 -8.23 -30.15
CA SER A 3 -3.71 -7.13 -30.38
C SER A 3 -4.74 -6.96 -29.26
N LYS A 4 -5.33 -8.07 -28.79
CA LYS A 4 -6.28 -8.09 -27.67
C LYS A 4 -5.63 -7.70 -26.34
N LEU A 5 -4.37 -8.07 -26.13
CA LEU A 5 -3.62 -7.72 -24.93
C LEU A 5 -3.32 -6.21 -24.90
N TYR A 6 -2.95 -5.62 -26.04
CA TYR A 6 -2.73 -4.19 -26.18
C TYR A 6 -4.02 -3.38 -25.95
N GLU A 7 -5.14 -3.83 -26.51
CA GLU A 7 -6.45 -3.19 -26.28
C GLU A 7 -6.91 -3.29 -24.83
N ALA A 8 -6.70 -4.45 -24.19
CA ALA A 8 -6.98 -4.65 -22.78
C ALA A 8 -6.11 -3.72 -21.90
N LEU A 9 -4.81 -3.64 -22.16
CA LEU A 9 -3.91 -2.72 -21.45
C LEU A 9 -4.36 -1.26 -21.60
N LYS A 10 -4.71 -0.84 -22.83
CA LYS A 10 -5.20 0.51 -23.11
C LYS A 10 -6.52 0.80 -22.38
N TYR A 11 -7.42 -0.18 -22.31
CA TYR A 11 -8.68 -0.07 -21.58
C TYR A 11 -8.44 0.10 -20.07
N VAL A 12 -7.62 -0.77 -19.48
CA VAL A 12 -7.27 -0.73 -18.06
C VAL A 12 -6.64 0.61 -17.70
N VAL A 13 -5.66 1.08 -18.47
CA VAL A 13 -4.99 2.38 -18.26
C VAL A 13 -5.99 3.55 -18.33
N LYS A 14 -6.97 3.49 -19.23
CA LYS A 14 -7.90 4.59 -19.47
C LYS A 14 -9.05 4.65 -18.46
N TYR A 15 -9.54 3.50 -17.97
CA TYR A 15 -10.80 3.46 -17.22
C TYR A 15 -10.69 2.87 -15.81
N GLU A 16 -9.82 1.88 -15.56
CA GLU A 16 -9.76 1.21 -14.24
C GLU A 16 -8.55 1.62 -13.40
N LEU A 17 -7.48 2.11 -14.03
CA LEU A 17 -6.19 2.31 -13.39
C LEU A 17 -6.26 3.31 -12.21
N LYS A 18 -6.94 4.45 -12.40
CA LYS A 18 -6.87 5.57 -11.45
C LYS A 18 -7.47 5.25 -10.08
N SER A 19 -8.59 4.54 -10.02
CA SER A 19 -9.28 4.29 -8.74
C SER A 19 -8.62 3.15 -7.97
N SER A 20 -8.41 2.00 -8.63
CA SER A 20 -7.86 0.81 -7.98
C SER A 20 -6.39 0.99 -7.59
N ILE A 21 -5.54 1.55 -8.47
CA ILE A 21 -4.12 1.74 -8.15
C ILE A 21 -3.93 2.76 -7.05
N ARG A 22 -4.68 3.88 -7.04
CA ARG A 22 -4.58 4.89 -5.97
C ARG A 22 -4.88 4.28 -4.60
N ARG A 23 -5.92 3.45 -4.51
CA ARG A 23 -6.29 2.75 -3.26
C ARG A 23 -5.13 1.89 -2.75
N TYR A 24 -4.54 1.10 -3.63
CA TYR A 24 -3.46 0.17 -3.30
C TYR A 24 -2.13 0.84 -3.00
N ILE A 25 -1.85 1.97 -3.66
CA ILE A 25 -0.67 2.77 -3.33
C ILE A 25 -0.77 3.30 -1.90
N VAL A 26 -1.93 3.85 -1.53
CA VAL A 26 -2.12 4.38 -0.18
C VAL A 26 -2.03 3.27 0.87
N LEU A 27 -2.69 2.13 0.64
CA LEU A 27 -2.65 0.97 1.55
C LEU A 27 -1.21 0.47 1.75
N GLY A 28 -0.47 0.25 0.68
CA GLY A 28 0.90 -0.24 0.81
C GLY A 28 1.85 0.78 1.44
N ALA A 29 1.72 2.06 1.11
CA ALA A 29 2.56 3.10 1.69
C ALA A 29 2.29 3.26 3.19
N PHE A 30 1.03 3.14 3.61
CA PHE A 30 0.62 3.11 5.00
C PHE A 30 1.33 1.98 5.77
N ASP A 31 1.31 0.75 5.25
CA ASP A 31 1.96 -0.40 5.89
C ASP A 31 3.47 -0.18 6.07
N GLY A 32 4.13 0.35 5.05
CA GLY A 32 5.56 0.67 5.10
C GLY A 32 5.92 1.73 6.14
N ILE A 33 5.11 2.80 6.23
CA ILE A 33 5.33 3.89 7.20
C ILE A 33 5.13 3.38 8.63
N LEU A 34 4.06 2.62 8.90
CA LEU A 34 3.82 2.07 10.24
C LEU A 34 4.92 1.11 10.68
N LEU A 35 5.38 0.25 9.76
CA LEU A 35 6.47 -0.68 10.04
C LEU A 35 7.76 0.08 10.38
N SER A 36 8.10 1.09 9.57
CA SER A 36 9.32 1.88 9.76
C SER A 36 9.27 2.69 11.06
N LEU A 37 8.11 3.31 11.37
CA LEU A 37 7.89 4.03 12.62
C LEU A 37 8.04 3.11 13.84
N SER A 38 7.41 1.94 13.80
CA SER A 38 7.45 0.99 14.91
C SER A 38 8.88 0.49 15.18
N ILE A 39 9.57 0.00 14.16
CA ILE A 39 10.93 -0.53 14.32
C ILE A 39 11.90 0.57 14.73
N LEU A 40 11.79 1.76 14.13
CA LEU A 40 12.65 2.89 14.47
C LEU A 40 12.45 3.32 15.93
N LEU A 41 11.21 3.54 16.35
CA LEU A 41 10.89 3.93 17.72
C LEU A 41 11.40 2.90 18.72
N ALA A 42 11.18 1.61 18.43
CA ALA A 42 11.65 0.51 19.28
C ALA A 42 13.16 0.41 19.39
N GLY A 43 13.85 0.55 18.26
CA GLY A 43 15.30 0.50 18.20
C GLY A 43 15.95 1.65 18.96
N VAL A 44 15.45 2.87 18.78
CA VAL A 44 16.03 4.06 19.43
C VAL A 44 15.86 4.00 20.95
N ILE A 45 14.66 3.66 21.44
CA ILE A 45 14.39 3.59 22.88
C ILE A 45 15.19 2.47 23.55
N SER A 46 15.34 1.34 22.86
CA SER A 46 16.13 0.21 23.35
C SER A 46 17.65 0.39 23.14
N HIS A 47 18.10 1.56 22.68
CA HIS A 47 19.51 1.86 22.37
C HIS A 47 20.17 0.83 21.44
N ILE A 48 19.40 0.28 20.50
CA ILE A 48 19.89 -0.65 19.48
C ILE A 48 20.76 0.11 18.48
N ASN A 49 21.82 -0.54 18.01
CA ASN A 49 22.70 0.06 17.00
C ASN A 49 21.94 0.32 15.68
N LEU A 50 22.37 1.37 14.95
CA LEU A 50 21.71 1.79 13.72
C LEU A 50 21.73 0.70 12.63
N THR A 51 22.78 -0.12 12.59
CA THR A 51 22.92 -1.22 11.61
C THR A 51 21.80 -2.24 11.77
N SER A 52 21.51 -2.69 12.99
CA SER A 52 20.44 -3.62 13.32
C SER A 52 19.08 -3.01 13.02
N ILE A 53 18.85 -1.74 13.37
CA ILE A 53 17.62 -1.02 13.02
C ILE A 53 17.43 -1.00 11.50
N SER A 54 18.48 -0.65 10.75
CA SER A 54 18.42 -0.58 9.29
C SER A 54 18.09 -1.94 8.67
N LEU A 55 18.71 -3.02 9.17
CA LEU A 55 18.51 -4.37 8.68
C LEU A 55 17.07 -4.83 8.95
N SER A 56 16.54 -4.55 10.14
CA SER A 56 15.15 -4.85 10.50
C SER A 56 14.15 -4.08 9.63
N ILE A 57 14.39 -2.80 9.34
CA ILE A 57 13.52 -2.00 8.47
C ILE A 57 13.57 -2.52 7.03
N TYR A 58 14.75 -2.74 6.45
CA TYR A 58 14.85 -3.26 5.08
C TYR A 58 14.24 -4.65 4.95
N SER A 59 14.53 -5.56 5.88
CA SER A 59 13.95 -6.90 5.89
C SER A 59 12.43 -6.86 6.05
N GLY A 60 11.92 -6.03 6.98
CA GLY A 60 10.50 -5.84 7.21
C GLY A 60 9.78 -5.26 6.00
N ILE A 61 10.32 -4.22 5.36
CA ILE A 61 9.74 -3.62 4.15
C ILE A 61 9.72 -4.62 3.00
N ILE A 62 10.79 -5.39 2.78
CA ILE A 62 10.82 -6.42 1.72
C ILE A 62 9.77 -7.50 1.99
N ALA A 63 9.66 -7.97 3.24
CA ALA A 63 8.66 -8.95 3.62
C ALA A 63 7.24 -8.41 3.40
N THR A 64 6.96 -7.18 3.82
CA THR A 64 5.68 -6.51 3.62
C THR A 64 5.39 -6.26 2.15
N ALA A 65 6.37 -5.86 1.35
CA ALA A 65 6.22 -5.64 -0.09
C ALA A 65 5.81 -6.92 -0.81
N ILE A 66 6.51 -8.03 -0.55
CA ILE A 66 6.19 -9.34 -1.16
C ILE A 66 4.82 -9.82 -0.68
N SER A 67 4.56 -9.75 0.64
CA SER A 67 3.28 -10.17 1.22
C SER A 67 2.10 -9.38 0.65
N SER A 68 2.23 -8.05 0.57
CA SER A 68 1.19 -7.15 0.04
C SER A 68 0.93 -7.40 -1.44
N THR A 69 1.99 -7.63 -2.23
CA THR A 69 1.85 -7.98 -3.66
C THR A 69 1.04 -9.27 -3.80
N TRP A 70 1.43 -10.32 -3.09
CA TRP A 70 0.81 -11.63 -3.25
C TRP A 70 -0.62 -11.65 -2.72
N ASN A 71 -0.87 -11.03 -1.55
CA ASN A 71 -2.20 -10.93 -0.97
C ASN A 71 -3.15 -10.15 -1.90
N ALA A 72 -2.72 -8.98 -2.37
CA ALA A 72 -3.52 -8.18 -3.31
C ALA A 72 -3.79 -8.93 -4.61
N MET A 73 -2.79 -9.63 -5.16
CA MET A 73 -2.95 -10.40 -6.40
C MET A 73 -3.96 -11.52 -6.25
N VAL A 74 -3.88 -12.33 -5.18
CA VAL A 74 -4.81 -13.44 -4.95
C VAL A 74 -6.23 -12.95 -4.76
N VAL A 75 -6.42 -11.90 -3.94
CA VAL A 75 -7.73 -11.32 -3.67
C VAL A 75 -8.33 -10.71 -4.94
N GLU A 76 -7.58 -9.87 -5.66
CA GLU A 76 -8.12 -9.17 -6.84
C GLU A 76 -8.39 -10.11 -8.01
N LEU A 77 -7.56 -11.12 -8.23
CA LEU A 77 -7.85 -12.14 -9.24
C LEU A 77 -9.12 -12.92 -8.89
N GLY A 78 -9.36 -13.19 -7.60
CA GLY A 78 -10.59 -13.80 -7.12
C GLY A 78 -11.81 -12.91 -7.35
N GLU A 79 -11.76 -11.66 -6.90
CA GLU A 79 -12.86 -10.70 -7.04
C GLU A 79 -13.20 -10.46 -8.51
N LYS A 80 -12.20 -10.22 -9.35
CA LYS A 80 -12.40 -9.99 -10.79
C LYS A 80 -12.93 -11.22 -11.52
N LYS A 81 -12.53 -12.42 -11.10
CA LYS A 81 -13.11 -13.66 -11.63
C LYS A 81 -14.59 -13.78 -11.26
N THR A 82 -14.95 -13.53 -10.00
CA THR A 82 -16.35 -13.55 -9.54
C THR A 82 -17.19 -12.47 -10.22
N GLU A 83 -16.65 -11.27 -10.43
CA GLU A 83 -17.29 -10.19 -11.18
C GLU A 83 -17.58 -10.63 -12.63
N LEU A 84 -16.59 -11.23 -13.30
CA LEU A 84 -16.73 -11.73 -14.66
C LEU A 84 -17.77 -12.85 -14.77
N GLU A 85 -17.77 -13.81 -13.84
CA GLU A 85 -18.77 -14.89 -13.78
C GLU A 85 -20.21 -14.37 -13.59
N LYS A 86 -20.38 -13.29 -12.82
CA LYS A 86 -21.70 -12.64 -12.67
C LYS A 86 -22.18 -12.04 -13.99
N ILE A 87 -21.28 -11.39 -14.73
CA ILE A 87 -21.62 -10.81 -16.04
C ILE A 87 -21.93 -11.94 -17.04
N GLU A 88 -21.12 -12.99 -17.09
CA GLU A 88 -21.35 -14.16 -17.97
C GLU A 88 -22.75 -14.77 -17.77
N LYS A 89 -23.21 -14.87 -16.52
CA LYS A 89 -24.57 -15.34 -16.19
C LYS A 89 -25.67 -14.41 -16.71
N GLN A 90 -25.45 -13.10 -16.69
CA GLN A 90 -26.42 -12.11 -17.18
C GLN A 90 -26.50 -12.08 -18.71
N VAL A 91 -25.36 -12.24 -19.39
CA VAL A 91 -25.31 -12.27 -20.87
C VAL A 91 -25.48 -13.67 -21.48
N LEU A 92 -25.63 -14.70 -20.65
CA LEU A 92 -25.76 -16.12 -21.04
C LEU A 92 -24.65 -16.58 -22.00
N LYS A 93 -23.46 -16.00 -21.88
CA LYS A 93 -22.33 -16.25 -22.78
C LYS A 93 -21.02 -16.15 -22.01
N SER A 94 -20.09 -17.06 -22.30
CA SER A 94 -18.74 -16.96 -21.73
C SER A 94 -17.98 -15.76 -22.30
N LEU A 95 -17.35 -15.03 -21.39
CA LEU A 95 -16.44 -13.91 -21.59
C LEU A 95 -14.97 -14.35 -21.48
N LYS A 96 -14.68 -15.63 -21.27
CA LYS A 96 -13.32 -16.17 -21.25
C LYS A 96 -12.59 -15.85 -22.56
N GLY A 97 -11.37 -15.30 -22.46
CA GLY A 97 -10.58 -14.91 -23.63
C GLY A 97 -11.09 -13.66 -24.37
N THR A 98 -12.07 -12.95 -23.81
CA THR A 98 -12.47 -11.62 -24.30
C THR A 98 -11.56 -10.53 -23.73
N ILE A 99 -11.68 -9.31 -24.26
CA ILE A 99 -10.95 -8.14 -23.76
C ILE A 99 -11.25 -7.91 -22.26
N TYR A 100 -12.47 -8.21 -21.80
CA TYR A 100 -12.86 -8.09 -20.40
C TYR A 100 -12.08 -9.06 -19.49
N ASP A 101 -11.92 -10.32 -19.89
CA ASP A 101 -11.13 -11.31 -19.13
C ASP A 101 -9.66 -10.92 -19.02
N TYR A 102 -9.05 -10.46 -20.13
CA TYR A 102 -7.66 -9.98 -20.09
C TYR A 102 -7.51 -8.68 -19.29
N SER A 103 -8.45 -7.75 -19.42
CA SER A 103 -8.41 -6.46 -18.70
C SER A 103 -8.48 -6.69 -17.20
N ALA A 104 -9.40 -7.54 -16.74
CA ALA A 104 -9.55 -7.94 -15.35
C ALA A 104 -8.23 -8.47 -14.74
N LYS A 105 -7.56 -9.40 -15.44
CA LYS A 105 -6.29 -9.98 -14.99
C LYS A 105 -5.15 -8.96 -14.96
N ILE A 106 -5.04 -8.13 -16.00
CA ILE A 106 -4.01 -7.09 -16.09
C ILE A 106 -4.23 -6.05 -14.98
N ALA A 107 -5.46 -5.61 -14.75
CA ALA A 107 -5.80 -4.66 -13.69
C ALA A 107 -5.41 -5.20 -12.30
N ALA A 108 -5.74 -6.47 -12.01
CA ALA A 108 -5.37 -7.12 -10.76
C ALA A 108 -3.84 -7.18 -10.56
N VAL A 109 -3.08 -7.55 -11.60
CA VAL A 109 -1.62 -7.61 -11.53
C VAL A 109 -1.00 -6.22 -11.33
N LEU A 110 -1.45 -5.21 -12.07
CA LEU A 110 -0.95 -3.85 -11.93
C LEU A 110 -1.26 -3.25 -10.55
N ALA A 111 -2.46 -3.51 -10.03
CA ALA A 111 -2.87 -3.13 -8.69
C ALA A 111 -1.98 -3.79 -7.62
N ALA A 112 -1.71 -5.09 -7.76
CA ALA A 112 -0.86 -5.84 -6.85
C ALA A 112 0.60 -5.35 -6.85
N ILE A 113 1.17 -5.08 -8.02
CA ILE A 113 2.53 -4.52 -8.15
C ILE A 113 2.58 -3.13 -7.49
N ALA A 114 1.58 -2.28 -7.74
CA ALA A 114 1.51 -0.97 -7.13
C ALA A 114 1.42 -1.06 -5.60
N HIS A 115 0.63 -2.00 -5.08
CA HIS A 115 0.59 -2.29 -3.64
C HIS A 115 1.98 -2.69 -3.13
N GLY A 116 2.65 -3.62 -3.80
CA GLY A 116 3.97 -4.14 -3.41
C GLY A 116 5.09 -3.13 -3.36
N ILE A 117 5.10 -2.16 -4.28
CA ILE A 117 6.14 -1.12 -4.34
C ILE A 117 5.91 -0.04 -3.27
N SER A 118 4.67 0.15 -2.84
CA SER A 118 4.30 1.27 -1.99
C SER A 118 4.90 1.26 -0.57
N PRO A 119 5.10 0.10 0.11
CA PRO A 119 5.77 0.04 1.41
C PRO A 119 7.15 0.69 1.46
N PHE A 120 7.85 0.82 0.33
CA PHE A 120 9.14 1.51 0.27
C PHE A 120 9.05 3.00 0.63
N VAL A 121 7.86 3.61 0.57
CA VAL A 121 7.63 4.98 1.09
C VAL A 121 7.98 5.09 2.58
N GLY A 122 7.86 3.99 3.34
CA GLY A 122 8.27 3.92 4.75
C GLY A 122 9.73 4.28 4.99
N LEU A 123 10.61 4.07 4.00
CA LEU A 123 12.03 4.43 4.11
C LEU A 123 12.25 5.93 4.31
N LEU A 124 11.30 6.80 3.95
CA LEU A 124 11.38 8.24 4.23
C LEU A 124 11.51 8.51 5.74
N VAL A 125 10.78 7.74 6.56
CA VAL A 125 10.86 7.82 8.03
C VAL A 125 12.26 7.42 8.48
N PHE A 126 12.77 6.30 7.99
CA PHE A 126 14.10 5.83 8.36
C PHE A 126 15.21 6.81 7.95
N TYR A 127 15.24 7.24 6.69
CA TYR A 127 16.25 8.18 6.21
C TYR A 127 16.19 9.53 6.92
N SER A 128 14.99 10.02 7.25
CA SER A 128 14.87 11.25 8.03
C SER A 128 15.59 11.16 9.37
N TYR A 129 15.56 9.99 10.04
CA TYR A 129 16.34 9.76 11.26
C TYR A 129 17.84 9.62 10.98
N VAL A 130 18.23 8.89 9.93
CA VAL A 130 19.67 8.71 9.58
C VAL A 130 20.35 10.06 9.33
N TYR A 131 19.66 11.02 8.69
CA TYR A 131 20.23 12.34 8.44
C TYR A 131 20.16 13.28 9.65
N SER A 132 19.03 13.32 10.35
CA SER A 132 18.82 14.29 11.45
C SER A 132 19.34 13.81 12.81
N HIS A 133 19.45 12.49 13.01
CA HIS A 133 19.62 11.85 14.32
C HIS A 133 18.55 12.23 15.35
N ASP A 134 17.41 12.77 14.89
CA ASP A 134 16.31 13.25 15.71
C ASP A 134 15.07 12.37 15.52
N THR A 135 14.66 11.71 16.61
CA THR A 135 13.47 10.85 16.64
C THR A 135 12.17 11.64 16.53
N MET A 136 12.12 12.87 17.04
CA MET A 136 10.92 13.71 16.89
C MET A 136 10.73 14.16 15.45
N LEU A 137 11.84 14.47 14.75
CA LEU A 137 11.79 14.80 13.33
C LEU A 137 11.30 13.60 12.50
N SER A 138 11.82 12.40 12.76
CA SER A 138 11.40 11.22 12.01
C SER A 138 9.95 10.81 12.27
N LEU A 139 9.50 10.94 13.53
CA LEU A 139 8.09 10.76 13.88
C LEU A 139 7.21 11.79 13.16
N SER A 140 7.63 13.05 13.09
CA SER A 140 6.91 14.11 12.39
C SER A 140 6.82 13.83 10.89
N VAL A 141 7.92 13.37 10.26
CA VAL A 141 7.92 12.95 8.85
C VAL A 141 6.97 11.79 8.62
N GLY A 142 6.95 10.79 9.50
CA GLY A 142 6.00 9.68 9.43
C GLY A 142 4.54 10.15 9.54
N MET A 143 4.22 10.98 10.53
CA MET A 143 2.86 11.51 10.74
C MET A 143 2.41 12.40 9.57
N LEU A 144 3.29 13.26 9.04
CA LEU A 144 3.02 14.06 7.86
C LEU A 144 2.80 13.18 6.62
N SER A 145 3.59 12.12 6.46
CA SER A 145 3.43 11.18 5.36
C SER A 145 2.07 10.47 5.44
N LEU A 146 1.66 10.00 6.63
CA LEU A 146 0.33 9.43 6.87
C LEU A 146 -0.79 10.44 6.59
N ALA A 147 -0.61 11.69 7.01
CA ALA A 147 -1.58 12.75 6.77
C ALA A 147 -1.77 12.99 5.27
N VAL A 148 -0.67 13.12 4.52
CA VAL A 148 -0.69 13.30 3.06
C VAL A 148 -1.35 12.11 2.38
N LEU A 149 -0.99 10.88 2.76
CA LEU A 149 -1.62 9.68 2.21
C LEU A 149 -3.13 9.64 2.47
N GLY A 150 -3.57 10.04 3.66
CA GLY A 150 -4.99 10.09 4.00
C GLY A 150 -5.75 11.11 3.17
N LEU A 151 -5.15 12.28 2.91
CA LEU A 151 -5.71 13.29 2.00
C LEU A 151 -5.76 12.83 0.53
N LEU A 152 -4.83 11.96 0.11
CA LEU A 152 -4.82 11.38 -1.23
C LEU A 152 -5.88 10.29 -1.42
N TYR A 153 -6.25 9.58 -0.35
CA TYR A 153 -7.23 8.51 -0.40
C TYR A 153 -8.66 9.01 -0.58
N GLY A 154 -9.06 10.03 0.18
CA GLY A 154 -10.45 10.46 0.24
C GLY A 154 -10.96 11.09 -1.07
N GLU A 155 -12.14 10.68 -1.51
CA GLU A 155 -12.87 11.34 -2.61
C GLU A 155 -13.80 12.43 -2.05
N GLY A 156 -13.40 13.69 -2.21
CA GLY A 156 -14.10 14.86 -1.68
C GLY A 156 -13.58 15.37 -0.33
N ILE A 157 -13.86 16.64 0.01
CA ILE A 157 -13.24 17.33 1.17
C ILE A 157 -13.48 16.60 2.50
N LYS A 158 -14.72 16.15 2.76
CA LYS A 158 -15.07 15.50 4.04
C LYS A 158 -14.40 14.14 4.19
N ALA A 159 -14.40 13.35 3.12
CA ALA A 159 -13.76 12.04 3.11
C ALA A 159 -12.25 12.16 3.32
N LYS A 160 -11.59 13.13 2.65
CA LYS A 160 -10.14 13.38 2.81
C LYS A 160 -9.74 13.69 4.24
N ILE A 161 -10.49 14.56 4.90
CA ILE A 161 -10.21 14.93 6.30
C ILE A 161 -10.42 13.72 7.21
N TYR A 162 -11.50 12.97 7.01
CA TYR A 162 -11.79 11.78 7.79
C TYR A 162 -10.69 10.72 7.66
N THR A 163 -10.27 10.41 6.43
CA THR A 163 -9.22 9.42 6.17
C THR A 163 -7.85 9.88 6.67
N MET A 164 -7.54 11.17 6.55
CA MET A 164 -6.34 11.77 7.16
C MET A 164 -6.30 11.53 8.67
N VAL A 165 -7.40 11.82 9.37
CA VAL A 165 -7.48 11.62 10.82
C VAL A 165 -7.34 10.14 11.17
N GLN A 166 -7.99 9.23 10.44
CA GLN A 166 -7.89 7.80 10.68
C GLN A 166 -6.45 7.28 10.56
N LEU A 167 -5.72 7.67 9.51
CA LEU A 167 -4.34 7.21 9.32
C LEU A 167 -3.38 7.78 10.37
N ILE A 168 -3.55 9.04 10.76
CA ILE A 168 -2.77 9.64 11.86
C ILE A 168 -3.06 8.91 13.18
N VAL A 169 -4.34 8.66 13.49
CA VAL A 169 -4.73 7.92 14.70
C VAL A 169 -4.12 6.53 14.70
N ALA A 170 -4.12 5.82 13.57
CA ALA A 170 -3.47 4.53 13.47
C ALA A 170 -1.95 4.63 13.74
N GLY A 171 -1.27 5.64 13.19
CA GLY A 171 0.14 5.91 13.50
C GLY A 171 0.41 6.17 14.98
N ILE A 172 -0.45 6.94 15.64
CA ILE A 172 -0.37 7.21 17.09
C ILE A 172 -0.58 5.91 17.87
N ILE A 173 -1.59 5.11 17.52
CA ILE A 173 -1.86 3.82 18.15
C ILE A 173 -0.65 2.89 18.00
N THR A 174 -0.06 2.79 16.81
CA THR A 174 1.15 1.99 16.58
C THR A 174 2.28 2.45 17.48
N ALA A 175 2.56 3.75 17.55
CA ALA A 175 3.61 4.28 18.42
C ALA A 175 3.36 3.96 19.90
N LEU A 176 2.12 4.13 20.39
CA LEU A 176 1.74 3.83 21.77
C LEU A 176 1.86 2.33 22.10
N ILE A 177 1.40 1.45 21.20
CA ILE A 177 1.52 0.00 21.37
C ILE A 177 2.99 -0.41 21.39
N THR A 178 3.80 0.12 20.47
CA THR A 178 5.23 -0.15 20.44
C THR A 178 5.90 0.27 21.75
N LEU A 179 5.57 1.45 22.29
CA LEU A 179 6.07 1.90 23.59
C LEU A 179 5.68 0.96 24.74
N LEU A 180 4.47 0.41 24.71
CA LEU A 180 3.98 -0.51 25.73
C LEU A 180 4.73 -1.86 25.68
N VAL A 181 5.12 -2.33 24.49
CA VAL A 181 5.84 -3.59 24.31
C VAL A 181 7.30 -3.51 24.78
N ILE A 182 7.91 -2.33 24.71
CA ILE A 182 9.34 -2.12 25.07
C ILE A 182 9.52 -1.92 26.58
N LYS A 183 8.49 -1.40 27.27
CA LYS A 183 8.48 -1.23 28.73
C LYS A 183 8.18 -2.55 29.44
#